data_AF-A0A7V5EB58-F1
#
_entry.id   AF-A0A7V5EB58-F1
#
_cell.length_a   1.000
_cell.length_b   1.000
_cell.length_c   1.000
_cell.angle_alpha   90.00
_cell.angle_beta   90.00
_cell.angle_gamma   90.00
#
_symmetry.space_group_name_H-M   'P 1'
#
loop_
_entity.id
_entity.type
_entity.pdbx_description
1 polymer ?
#
loop_
_entity_poly.entity_id
_entity_poly.type
_entity_poly.pdbx_seq_one_letter_code
_entity_poly.pdbx_strand_id
1 'polypeptide(L)'
;MKLVAWIFVAFVFAAAMFFIADALYAGGDKDNPTSPVERVDLPVEKPVKPAGDKGSGDDEKGDNGDDDDADDDEEPPVEFFDKEVKANKVFYVMDKTGSMNGSVGHPITDENGKVINNPTKMQHIKAEFCKSVKALGENAMFSGLFYSAYPNYAHSSTYVADDLSVFRPTLVKATPENKAAAIAWANSVSAYGATPILQALERAFQVPDVEVILLHTDGVANVIDDYCYCDNGWCGKRPTCNQYCCDVTRQRAVPIAKAKNIKIHTFGHALSSFYPPDTAAIGEAFLKQLAAETGGEYTKVN
;
A
#
# COMPACT_ATOMS: atom_id res chain seq x y z
N MET A 1 26.50 -8.75 -42.18
CA MET A 1 25.68 -9.94 -41.82
C MET A 1 26.14 -10.64 -40.54
N LYS A 2 27.45 -10.77 -40.25
CA LYS A 2 27.91 -11.50 -39.03
C LYS A 2 27.45 -10.88 -37.70
N LEU A 3 27.33 -9.55 -37.61
CA LEU A 3 26.92 -8.87 -36.36
C LEU A 3 25.45 -9.11 -35.97
N VAL A 4 24.55 -9.18 -36.96
CA VAL A 4 23.11 -9.40 -36.72
C VAL A 4 22.84 -10.82 -36.21
N ALA A 5 23.62 -11.80 -36.66
CA ALA A 5 23.53 -13.18 -36.17
C ALA A 5 23.91 -13.30 -34.69
N TRP A 6 24.92 -12.56 -34.23
CA TRP A 6 25.32 -12.58 -32.81
C TRP A 6 24.30 -11.92 -31.89
N ILE A 7 23.64 -10.84 -32.34
CA ILE A 7 22.58 -10.18 -31.58
C ILE A 7 21.37 -11.11 -31.42
N PHE A 8 21.01 -11.84 -32.49
CA PHE A 8 19.88 -12.78 -32.43
C PHE A 8 20.16 -13.98 -31.50
N VAL A 9 21.38 -14.52 -31.53
CA VAL A 9 21.78 -15.62 -30.63
C VAL A 9 21.80 -15.17 -29.17
N ALA A 10 22.26 -13.95 -28.86
CA ALA A 10 22.24 -13.41 -27.51
C ALA A 10 20.80 -13.23 -26.98
N PHE A 11 19.87 -12.78 -27.84
CA PHE A 11 18.46 -12.60 -27.47
C PHE A 11 17.75 -13.92 -27.19
N VAL A 12 18.02 -14.96 -27.99
CA VAL A 12 17.46 -16.31 -27.78
C VAL A 12 18.00 -16.93 -26.49
N PHE A 13 19.29 -16.73 -26.17
CA PHE A 13 19.87 -17.22 -24.91
C PHE A 13 19.32 -16.49 -23.68
N ALA A 14 19.11 -15.17 -23.75
CA ALA A 14 18.51 -14.39 -22.67
C ALA A 14 17.06 -14.81 -22.41
N ALA A 15 16.27 -15.04 -23.47
CA ALA A 15 14.90 -15.53 -23.34
C ALA A 15 14.82 -16.96 -22.76
N ALA A 16 15.72 -17.86 -23.16
CA ALA A 16 15.77 -19.22 -22.63
C ALA A 16 16.14 -19.28 -21.14
N MET A 17 17.02 -18.38 -20.67
CA MET A 17 17.38 -18.27 -19.25
C MET A 17 16.20 -17.83 -18.37
N PHE A 18 15.31 -16.97 -18.89
CA PHE A 18 14.10 -16.54 -18.18
C PHE A 18 13.13 -17.71 -17.92
N PHE A 19 12.97 -18.64 -18.88
CA PHE A 19 12.07 -19.79 -18.70
C PHE A 19 12.63 -20.90 -17.78
N ILE A 20 13.95 -21.01 -17.62
CA ILE A 20 14.56 -22.02 -16.74
C ILE A 20 14.46 -21.58 -15.27
N ALA A 21 14.47 -20.28 -14.97
CA ALA A 21 14.32 -19.76 -13.62
C ALA A 21 12.92 -20.05 -13.03
N ASP A 22 11.85 -19.94 -13.83
CA ASP A 22 10.48 -20.27 -13.40
C ASP A 22 10.28 -21.76 -13.15
N ALA A 23 10.96 -22.64 -13.91
CA ALA A 23 10.86 -24.08 -13.72
C ALA A 23 11.58 -24.58 -12.44
N LEU A 24 12.58 -23.84 -11.95
CA LEU A 24 13.33 -24.21 -10.74
C LEU A 24 12.68 -23.72 -9.43
N TYR A 25 11.76 -22.74 -9.49
CA TYR A 25 11.05 -22.23 -8.30
C TYR A 25 9.76 -22.99 -7.96
N ALA A 26 9.29 -23.91 -8.81
CA ALA A 26 8.07 -24.67 -8.58
C ALA A 26 8.24 -25.96 -7.73
N GLY A 27 9.43 -26.21 -7.18
CA GLY A 27 9.75 -27.48 -6.52
C GLY A 27 10.27 -27.30 -5.09
N GLY A 28 9.40 -27.01 -4.13
CA GLY A 28 9.83 -26.89 -2.74
C GLY A 28 8.71 -26.73 -1.72
N ASP A 29 7.78 -27.69 -1.63
CA ASP A 29 7.09 -27.93 -0.37
C ASP A 29 6.94 -29.44 -0.15
N LYS A 30 7.67 -29.94 0.84
CA LYS A 30 7.57 -31.30 1.37
C LYS A 30 7.44 -31.23 2.89
N ASP A 31 6.41 -31.94 3.35
CA ASP A 31 6.14 -32.47 4.69
C ASP A 31 5.56 -31.44 5.70
N ASN A 32 4.41 -31.69 6.35
CA ASN A 32 3.99 -32.93 7.00
C ASN A 32 2.45 -32.96 7.25
N PRO A 33 1.81 -34.14 7.37
CA PRO A 33 0.36 -34.30 7.51
C PRO A 33 -0.06 -34.44 8.98
N THR A 34 -1.18 -33.81 9.37
CA THR A 34 -1.96 -34.25 10.53
C THR A 34 -3.45 -33.97 10.35
N SER A 35 -4.17 -35.07 10.14
CA SER A 35 -5.58 -35.35 10.48
C SER A 35 -6.70 -34.68 9.67
N PRO A 36 -7.62 -35.45 9.06
CA PRO A 36 -8.84 -34.90 8.49
C PRO A 36 -9.81 -34.57 9.62
N VAL A 37 -10.08 -33.28 9.83
CA VAL A 37 -11.29 -32.87 10.53
C VAL A 37 -12.42 -32.98 9.52
N GLU A 38 -13.23 -34.01 9.68
CA GLU A 38 -14.51 -34.18 9.01
C GLU A 38 -15.35 -32.92 9.23
N ARG A 39 -15.51 -32.11 8.16
CA ARG A 39 -16.37 -30.94 8.18
C ARG A 39 -17.78 -31.39 7.82
N VAL A 40 -18.69 -31.25 8.78
CA VAL A 40 -20.12 -31.43 8.57
C VAL A 40 -20.63 -30.25 7.76
N ASP A 41 -21.02 -30.49 6.52
CA ASP A 41 -21.75 -29.53 5.69
C ASP A 41 -23.18 -29.40 6.22
N LEU A 42 -23.43 -28.37 7.04
CA LEU A 42 -24.78 -27.94 7.35
C LEU A 42 -25.31 -27.11 6.16
N PRO A 43 -26.48 -27.45 5.59
CA PRO A 43 -27.09 -26.63 4.54
C PRO A 43 -27.47 -25.27 5.13
N VAL A 44 -26.76 -24.23 4.73
CA VAL A 44 -27.13 -22.85 5.03
C VAL A 44 -28.25 -22.46 4.06
N GLU A 45 -29.47 -22.32 4.58
CA GLU A 45 -30.59 -21.78 3.82
C GLU A 45 -30.28 -20.32 3.42
N LYS A 46 -30.46 -20.01 2.13
CA LYS A 46 -30.30 -18.65 1.60
C LYS A 46 -31.34 -17.72 2.26
N PRO A 47 -30.97 -16.48 2.63
CA PRO A 47 -31.94 -15.48 3.07
C PRO A 47 -32.97 -15.21 1.98
N VAL A 48 -34.24 -15.51 2.26
CA VAL A 48 -35.37 -15.17 1.40
C VAL A 48 -35.68 -13.69 1.60
N LYS A 49 -35.57 -12.91 0.52
CA LYS A 49 -35.94 -11.49 0.47
C LYS A 49 -37.45 -11.37 0.75
N PRO A 50 -37.91 -10.50 1.67
CA PRO A 50 -39.34 -10.35 1.92
C PRO A 50 -40.05 -9.86 0.66
N ALA A 51 -41.03 -10.64 0.21
CA ALA A 51 -41.95 -10.27 -0.85
C ALA A 51 -43.16 -9.56 -0.24
N GLY A 52 -43.41 -8.33 -0.68
CA GLY A 52 -44.71 -7.69 -0.58
C GLY A 52 -44.73 -6.42 0.26
N ASP A 53 -44.84 -5.28 -0.42
CA ASP A 53 -46.01 -4.44 -0.18
C ASP A 53 -46.52 -3.88 -1.51
N LYS A 54 -47.81 -4.09 -1.77
CA LYS A 54 -48.55 -3.61 -2.94
C LYS A 54 -49.50 -2.53 -2.44
N GLY A 55 -49.07 -1.28 -2.54
CA GLY A 55 -49.94 -0.12 -2.38
C GLY A 55 -50.41 0.39 -3.73
N SER A 56 -51.70 0.20 -4.02
CA SER A 56 -52.45 0.76 -5.14
C SER A 56 -52.90 2.18 -4.82
N GLY A 57 -52.78 3.11 -5.77
CA GLY A 57 -53.40 4.44 -5.71
C GLY A 57 -53.13 5.26 -6.97
N ASP A 58 -54.14 5.31 -7.84
CA ASP A 58 -54.22 6.16 -9.03
C ASP A 58 -54.20 7.67 -8.69
N ASP A 59 -53.64 8.46 -9.62
CA ASP A 59 -54.27 9.60 -10.32
C ASP A 59 -53.44 10.90 -10.44
N GLU A 60 -53.54 11.42 -11.68
CA GLU A 60 -53.38 12.81 -12.16
C GLU A 60 -52.00 13.38 -12.56
N LYS A 61 -51.83 13.38 -13.90
CA LYS A 61 -51.33 14.45 -14.78
C LYS A 61 -50.81 15.75 -14.12
N GLY A 62 -49.59 16.11 -14.51
CA GLY A 62 -49.24 17.51 -14.69
C GLY A 62 -47.75 17.77 -14.80
N ASP A 63 -47.39 18.28 -15.98
CA ASP A 63 -46.37 19.30 -16.19
C ASP A 63 -44.98 18.87 -16.71
N ASN A 64 -44.62 19.57 -17.79
CA ASN A 64 -43.35 19.49 -18.50
C ASN A 64 -42.29 20.22 -17.68
N GLY A 65 -41.26 19.50 -17.26
CA GLY A 65 -39.97 20.06 -16.90
C GLY A 65 -38.90 19.25 -17.61
N ASP A 66 -38.15 19.91 -18.49
CA ASP A 66 -36.84 19.45 -18.95
C ASP A 66 -35.95 19.25 -17.72
N ASP A 67 -35.96 18.05 -17.14
CA ASP A 67 -34.90 17.61 -16.24
C ASP A 67 -33.83 17.00 -17.13
N ASP A 68 -32.90 17.86 -17.57
CA ASP A 68 -31.54 17.47 -17.94
C ASP A 68 -30.91 16.82 -16.70
N ASP A 69 -31.29 15.57 -16.43
CA ASP A 69 -30.55 14.63 -15.60
C ASP A 69 -29.27 14.30 -16.37
N ALA A 70 -28.33 15.26 -16.34
CA ALA A 70 -26.94 14.97 -16.57
C ALA A 70 -26.57 13.97 -15.48
N ASP A 71 -26.59 12.67 -15.85
CA ASP A 71 -26.01 11.58 -15.08
C ASP A 71 -24.67 12.08 -14.53
N ASP A 72 -24.68 12.44 -13.24
CA ASP A 72 -23.49 12.80 -12.50
C ASP A 72 -22.75 11.47 -12.37
N ASP A 73 -21.91 11.17 -13.37
CA ASP A 73 -20.97 10.06 -13.43
C ASP A 73 -19.97 10.23 -12.26
N GLU A 74 -20.45 10.13 -11.02
CA GLU A 74 -19.65 10.17 -9.81
C GLU A 74 -18.76 8.92 -9.84
N GLU A 75 -17.51 9.12 -10.26
CA GLU A 75 -16.53 8.05 -10.26
C GLU A 75 -16.39 7.43 -8.87
N PRO A 76 -16.24 6.10 -8.78
CA PRO A 76 -16.13 5.44 -7.49
C PRO A 76 -14.93 6.00 -6.71
N PRO A 77 -15.09 6.27 -5.40
CA PRO A 77 -14.01 6.79 -4.58
C PRO A 77 -12.84 5.81 -4.51
N VAL A 78 -11.64 6.33 -4.26
CA VAL A 78 -10.45 5.48 -4.07
C VAL A 78 -10.59 4.73 -2.75
N GLU A 79 -10.63 3.41 -2.79
CA GLU A 79 -10.70 2.57 -1.59
C GLU A 79 -9.32 2.01 -1.22
N PHE A 80 -8.95 2.06 0.07
CA PHE A 80 -7.72 1.46 0.58
C PHE A 80 -7.91 0.98 2.03
N PHE A 81 -7.73 -0.31 2.31
CA PHE A 81 -8.11 -0.94 3.60
C PHE A 81 -9.54 -0.61 4.03
N ASP A 82 -10.51 -0.82 3.13
CA ASP A 82 -11.93 -0.55 3.35
C ASP A 82 -12.26 0.91 3.71
N LYS A 83 -11.38 1.85 3.32
CA LYS A 83 -11.57 3.29 3.48
C LYS A 83 -11.71 3.98 2.16
N GLU A 84 -12.86 4.60 1.96
CA GLU A 84 -13.12 5.50 0.86
C GLU A 84 -12.38 6.83 1.06
N VAL A 85 -11.62 7.21 0.06
CA VAL A 85 -10.87 8.46 -0.01
C VAL A 85 -11.35 9.22 -1.24
N LYS A 86 -12.00 10.36 -0.99
CA LYS A 86 -12.48 11.25 -2.04
C LYS A 86 -11.31 12.04 -2.64
N ALA A 87 -10.68 11.48 -3.66
CA ALA A 87 -9.61 12.12 -4.42
C ALA A 87 -9.44 11.50 -5.81
N ASN A 88 -9.11 12.33 -6.79
CA ASN A 88 -8.83 11.85 -8.15
C ASN A 88 -7.33 11.74 -8.41
N LYS A 89 -6.47 12.32 -7.55
CA LYS A 89 -5.01 12.34 -7.73
C LYS A 89 -4.29 11.82 -6.50
N VAL A 90 -4.00 10.52 -6.50
CA VAL A 90 -3.53 9.78 -5.32
C VAL A 90 -2.08 9.32 -5.46
N PHE A 91 -1.30 9.46 -4.39
CA PHE A 91 0.06 8.92 -4.32
C PHE A 91 0.18 7.93 -3.16
N TYR A 92 0.50 6.67 -3.46
CA TYR A 92 0.68 5.62 -2.44
C TYR A 92 2.11 5.66 -1.90
N VAL A 93 2.27 5.75 -0.57
CA VAL A 93 3.57 5.68 0.11
C VAL A 93 3.56 4.47 1.03
N MET A 94 4.21 3.39 0.60
CA MET A 94 4.07 2.08 1.23
C MET A 94 5.37 1.60 1.86
N ASP A 95 5.24 1.08 3.08
CA ASP A 95 6.35 0.51 3.81
C ASP A 95 6.80 -0.84 3.21
N LYS A 96 8.10 -0.99 2.97
CA LYS A 96 8.74 -2.28 2.66
C LYS A 96 9.91 -2.59 3.60
N THR A 97 9.88 -2.09 4.83
CA THR A 97 10.89 -2.36 5.85
C THR A 97 10.93 -3.82 6.28
N GLY A 98 11.99 -4.23 6.98
CA GLY A 98 12.17 -5.63 7.39
C GLY A 98 11.04 -6.18 8.28
N SER A 99 10.39 -5.33 9.10
CA SER A 99 9.26 -5.71 9.95
C SER A 99 8.02 -6.15 9.15
N MET A 100 7.91 -5.73 7.89
CA MET A 100 6.85 -6.14 6.99
C MET A 100 6.88 -7.64 6.61
N ASN A 101 7.97 -8.36 6.90
CA ASN A 101 8.01 -9.82 6.81
C ASN A 101 7.26 -10.53 7.96
N GLY A 102 6.87 -9.79 9.00
CA GLY A 102 6.07 -10.33 10.10
C GLY A 102 4.70 -10.80 9.63
N SER A 103 4.11 -11.76 10.36
CA SER A 103 2.75 -12.23 10.07
C SER A 103 1.70 -11.19 10.44
N VAL A 104 0.59 -11.16 9.70
CA VAL A 104 -0.63 -10.41 10.03
C VAL A 104 -1.44 -11.12 11.12
N GLY A 105 -1.33 -12.45 11.23
CA GLY A 105 -2.05 -13.24 12.24
C GLY A 105 -3.49 -13.60 11.88
N HIS A 106 -3.97 -13.24 10.69
CA HIS A 106 -5.24 -13.70 10.14
C HIS A 106 -5.16 -13.88 8.61
N PRO A 107 -6.03 -14.71 8.01
CA PRO A 107 -6.12 -14.82 6.55
C PRO A 107 -6.48 -13.48 5.91
N ILE A 108 -6.03 -13.28 4.67
CA ILE A 108 -6.44 -12.15 3.81
C ILE A 108 -6.94 -12.69 2.48
N THR A 109 -7.63 -11.85 1.72
CA THR A 109 -8.02 -12.13 0.34
C THR A 109 -7.26 -11.20 -0.58
N ASP A 110 -6.67 -11.72 -1.66
CA ASP A 110 -5.98 -10.92 -2.66
C ASP A 110 -6.95 -10.23 -3.64
N GLU A 111 -6.40 -9.47 -4.59
CA GLU A 111 -7.17 -8.75 -5.61
C GLU A 111 -7.89 -9.65 -6.63
N ASN A 112 -7.69 -10.97 -6.57
CA ASN A 112 -8.33 -11.98 -7.42
C ASN A 112 -9.30 -12.87 -6.63
N GLY A 113 -9.56 -12.54 -5.36
CA GLY A 113 -10.45 -13.31 -4.50
C GLY A 113 -9.80 -14.56 -3.89
N LYS A 114 -8.50 -14.78 -4.06
CA LYS A 114 -7.80 -15.92 -3.48
C LYS A 114 -7.47 -15.63 -2.01
N VAL A 115 -7.84 -16.58 -1.15
CA VAL A 115 -7.50 -16.53 0.27
C VAL A 115 -6.03 -16.93 0.46
N ILE A 116 -5.28 -16.09 1.16
CA ILE A 116 -3.90 -16.35 1.60
C ILE A 116 -3.95 -16.64 3.10
N ASN A 117 -3.61 -17.88 3.47
CA ASN A 117 -3.51 -18.28 4.87
C ASN A 117 -2.15 -17.85 5.44
N ASN A 118 -2.15 -17.30 6.65
CA ASN A 118 -0.96 -16.81 7.36
C ASN A 118 -0.10 -15.83 6.54
N PRO A 119 -0.68 -14.77 5.97
CA PRO A 119 0.05 -13.81 5.15
C PRO A 119 1.07 -13.04 5.99
N THR A 120 2.12 -12.55 5.31
CA THR A 120 2.99 -11.49 5.84
C THR A 120 2.32 -10.13 5.69
N LYS A 121 2.76 -9.15 6.47
CA LYS A 121 2.29 -7.76 6.32
C LYS A 121 2.60 -7.21 4.93
N MET A 122 3.72 -7.61 4.32
CA MET A 122 4.07 -7.28 2.95
C MET A 122 3.08 -7.85 1.94
N GLN A 123 2.59 -9.08 2.13
CA GLN A 123 1.56 -9.66 1.27
C GLN A 123 0.23 -8.92 1.42
N HIS A 124 -0.11 -8.51 2.65
CA HIS A 124 -1.34 -7.76 2.91
C HIS A 124 -1.33 -6.37 2.27
N ILE A 125 -0.25 -5.59 2.41
CA ILE A 125 -0.17 -4.27 1.75
C ILE A 125 -0.18 -4.39 0.22
N LYS A 126 0.45 -5.43 -0.35
CA LYS A 126 0.39 -5.67 -1.80
C LYS A 126 -1.02 -5.98 -2.25
N ALA A 127 -1.73 -6.88 -1.55
CA ALA A 127 -3.11 -7.21 -1.86
C ALA A 127 -4.01 -5.97 -1.84
N GLU A 128 -3.88 -5.13 -0.80
CA GLU A 128 -4.67 -3.91 -0.66
C GLU A 128 -4.34 -2.84 -1.70
N PHE A 129 -3.05 -2.64 -2.00
CA PHE A 129 -2.64 -1.78 -3.12
C PHE A 129 -3.21 -2.27 -4.45
N CYS A 130 -3.12 -3.57 -4.74
CA CYS A 130 -3.62 -4.15 -5.98
C CYS A 130 -5.15 -4.03 -6.10
N LYS A 131 -5.90 -4.24 -5.00
CA LYS A 131 -7.34 -3.99 -4.96
C LYS A 131 -7.67 -2.53 -5.25
N SER A 132 -7.02 -1.62 -4.54
CA SER A 132 -7.19 -0.17 -4.70
C SER A 132 -6.95 0.26 -6.15
N VAL A 133 -5.81 -0.12 -6.73
CA VAL A 133 -5.45 0.20 -8.12
C VAL A 133 -6.43 -0.38 -9.13
N LYS A 134 -6.92 -1.61 -8.93
CA LYS A 134 -7.95 -2.19 -9.80
C LYS A 134 -9.25 -1.38 -9.76
N ALA A 135 -9.65 -0.93 -8.57
CA ALA A 135 -10.90 -0.22 -8.32
C ALA A 135 -10.90 1.26 -8.75
N LEU A 136 -9.73 1.88 -8.97
CA LEU A 136 -9.64 3.28 -9.41
C LEU A 136 -10.54 3.58 -10.62
N GLY A 137 -11.28 4.70 -10.60
CA GLY A 137 -12.03 5.21 -11.74
C GLY A 137 -11.14 5.51 -12.96
N GLU A 138 -11.73 5.66 -14.15
CA GLU A 138 -10.95 5.88 -15.37
C GLU A 138 -10.26 7.25 -15.37
N ASN A 139 -10.85 8.28 -14.76
CA ASN A 139 -10.26 9.61 -14.67
C ASN A 139 -9.32 9.80 -13.47
N ALA A 140 -9.23 8.81 -12.57
CA ALA A 140 -8.24 8.81 -11.51
C ALA A 140 -6.81 8.81 -12.07
N MET A 141 -5.96 9.59 -11.43
CA MET A 141 -4.52 9.60 -11.64
C MET A 141 -3.82 9.08 -10.40
N PHE A 142 -2.80 8.25 -10.60
CA PHE A 142 -2.09 7.65 -9.49
C PHE A 142 -0.61 7.45 -9.76
N SER A 143 0.16 7.34 -8.68
CA SER A 143 1.49 6.75 -8.67
C SER A 143 1.78 6.27 -7.25
N GLY A 144 2.94 5.67 -7.01
CA GLY A 144 3.33 5.31 -5.67
C GLY A 144 4.81 4.97 -5.56
N LEU A 145 5.22 4.75 -4.32
CA LEU A 145 6.52 4.23 -3.99
C LEU A 145 6.45 3.24 -2.84
N PHE A 146 7.40 2.32 -2.83
CA PHE A 146 7.75 1.54 -1.65
C PHE A 146 9.05 2.10 -1.07
N TYR A 147 9.07 2.32 0.25
CA TYR A 147 10.24 2.87 0.94
C TYR A 147 10.87 1.87 1.90
N SER A 148 12.20 1.87 1.92
CA SER A 148 13.05 1.33 2.96
C SER A 148 14.38 2.07 2.93
N ALA A 149 15.20 1.89 3.95
CA ALA A 149 16.58 2.34 3.93
C ALA A 149 17.52 1.19 4.26
N TYR A 150 18.66 1.13 3.59
CA TYR A 150 19.66 0.10 3.83
C TYR A 150 20.89 0.71 4.53
N PRO A 151 21.49 0.02 5.50
CA PRO A 151 22.73 0.50 6.10
C PRO A 151 23.82 0.62 5.03
N ASN A 152 24.48 1.76 4.97
CA ASN A 152 25.67 1.92 4.17
C ASN A 152 26.82 1.21 4.89
N TYR A 153 27.20 0.02 4.44
CA TYR A 153 28.28 -0.74 5.09
C TYR A 153 29.64 -0.03 5.09
N ALA A 154 29.84 1.03 4.30
CA ALA A 154 31.04 1.86 4.35
C ALA A 154 31.06 2.81 5.57
N HIS A 155 29.91 3.13 6.13
CA HIS A 155 29.75 4.02 7.28
C HIS A 155 28.72 3.40 8.22
N SER A 156 29.18 2.76 9.29
CA SER A 156 28.37 1.95 10.22
C SER A 156 27.17 2.64 10.89
N SER A 157 26.94 3.93 10.62
CA SER A 157 25.80 4.71 11.11
C SER A 157 25.00 5.44 10.02
N THR A 158 25.41 5.42 8.75
CA THR A 158 24.63 6.05 7.67
C THR A 158 23.76 5.03 6.95
N TYR A 159 22.56 5.46 6.60
CA TYR A 159 21.60 4.68 5.85
C TYR A 159 21.38 5.41 4.53
N VAL A 160 21.39 4.67 3.44
CA VAL A 160 21.06 5.26 2.14
C VAL A 160 19.55 5.14 1.98
N ALA A 161 18.85 6.28 2.02
CA ALA A 161 17.42 6.33 1.75
C ALA A 161 17.09 6.19 0.24
N ASP A 162 18.09 5.99 -0.63
CA ASP A 162 17.94 5.84 -2.09
C ASP A 162 17.14 4.59 -2.51
N ASP A 163 16.77 3.75 -1.57
CA ASP A 163 15.99 2.55 -1.81
C ASP A 163 14.46 2.82 -1.85
N LEU A 164 14.10 3.95 -2.47
CA LEU A 164 12.74 4.28 -2.85
C LEU A 164 12.45 3.64 -4.20
N SER A 165 11.74 2.51 -4.19
CA SER A 165 11.19 1.93 -5.42
C SER A 165 10.00 2.77 -5.83
N VAL A 166 10.11 3.54 -6.91
CA VAL A 166 9.02 4.42 -7.40
C VAL A 166 8.42 3.80 -8.65
N PHE A 167 7.09 3.65 -8.70
CA PHE A 167 6.40 3.15 -9.89
C PHE A 167 6.55 4.10 -11.08
N ARG A 168 6.13 5.35 -10.90
CA ARG A 168 6.25 6.44 -11.89
C ARG A 168 6.64 7.74 -11.18
N PRO A 169 7.53 8.57 -11.76
CA PRO A 169 7.94 9.83 -11.15
C PRO A 169 6.85 10.92 -11.16
N THR A 170 5.79 10.71 -11.95
CA THR A 170 4.61 11.57 -12.06
C THR A 170 3.36 10.73 -11.88
N LEU A 171 2.22 11.37 -11.59
CA LEU A 171 0.93 10.71 -11.65
C LEU A 171 0.62 10.27 -13.09
N VAL A 172 0.02 9.10 -13.24
CA VAL A 172 -0.42 8.54 -14.53
C VAL A 172 -1.91 8.22 -14.46
N LYS A 173 -2.62 8.35 -15.59
CA LYS A 173 -4.04 7.97 -15.68
C LYS A 173 -4.21 6.48 -15.39
N ALA A 174 -5.29 6.10 -14.69
CA ALA A 174 -5.63 4.74 -14.31
C ALA A 174 -6.15 3.88 -15.50
N THR A 175 -5.43 3.89 -16.62
CA THR A 175 -5.72 3.02 -17.76
C THR A 175 -5.47 1.55 -17.41
N PRO A 176 -6.11 0.60 -18.10
CA PRO A 176 -5.85 -0.84 -17.89
C PRO A 176 -4.36 -1.21 -17.92
N GLU A 177 -3.59 -0.60 -18.83
CA GLU A 177 -2.15 -0.85 -18.97
C GLU A 177 -1.35 -0.33 -17.77
N ASN A 178 -1.66 0.88 -17.29
CA ASN A 178 -0.98 1.45 -16.12
C ASN A 178 -1.34 0.69 -14.85
N LYS A 179 -2.61 0.28 -14.69
CA LYS A 179 -3.06 -0.56 -13.56
C LYS A 179 -2.32 -1.91 -13.56
N ALA A 180 -2.27 -2.59 -14.70
CA ALA A 180 -1.55 -3.86 -14.84
C ALA A 180 -0.04 -3.71 -14.54
N ALA A 181 0.58 -2.63 -15.04
CA ALA A 181 1.99 -2.34 -14.78
C ALA A 181 2.26 -2.05 -13.30
N ALA A 182 1.38 -1.32 -12.62
CA ALA A 182 1.50 -1.02 -11.20
C ALA A 182 1.37 -2.29 -10.34
N ILE A 183 0.43 -3.17 -10.66
CA ILE A 183 0.25 -4.47 -9.98
C ILE A 183 1.51 -5.34 -10.13
N ALA A 184 2.04 -5.45 -11.35
CA ALA A 184 3.27 -6.20 -11.61
C ALA A 184 4.47 -5.60 -10.83
N TRP A 185 4.59 -4.28 -10.83
CA TRP A 185 5.61 -3.56 -10.06
C TRP A 185 5.49 -3.84 -8.55
N ALA A 186 4.30 -3.70 -7.96
CA ALA A 186 4.10 -3.94 -6.53
C ALA A 186 4.41 -5.39 -6.15
N ASN A 187 4.05 -6.35 -6.99
CA ASN A 187 4.34 -7.76 -6.75
C ASN A 187 5.83 -8.09 -6.76
N SER A 188 6.67 -7.31 -7.46
CA SER A 188 8.13 -7.51 -7.49
C SER A 188 8.86 -7.10 -6.20
N VAL A 189 8.22 -6.32 -5.32
CA VAL A 189 8.88 -5.71 -4.16
C VAL A 189 9.05 -6.71 -3.01
N SER A 190 10.19 -6.70 -2.33
CA SER A 190 10.43 -7.50 -1.12
C SER A 190 10.71 -6.60 0.07
N ALA A 191 10.41 -7.10 1.28
CA ALA A 191 10.54 -6.36 2.52
C ALA A 191 11.94 -6.50 3.15
N TYR A 192 12.59 -5.38 3.47
CA TYR A 192 13.90 -5.29 4.12
C TYR A 192 14.22 -3.86 4.59
N GLY A 193 15.24 -3.72 5.43
CA GLY A 193 15.78 -2.40 5.81
C GLY A 193 14.99 -1.66 6.90
N ALA A 194 15.35 -0.39 7.08
CA ALA A 194 14.83 0.55 8.07
C ALA A 194 13.78 1.52 7.47
N THR A 195 13.22 2.41 8.29
CA THR A 195 11.94 3.12 8.08
C THR A 195 12.13 4.64 7.85
N PRO A 196 12.54 5.09 6.64
CA PRO A 196 12.76 6.49 6.27
C PRO A 196 11.47 7.21 5.83
N ILE A 197 10.48 7.35 6.72
CA ILE A 197 9.16 7.93 6.38
C ILE A 197 9.29 9.36 5.84
N LEU A 198 10.19 10.18 6.41
CA LEU A 198 10.36 11.56 5.96
C LEU A 198 10.83 11.64 4.50
N GLN A 199 11.83 10.86 4.11
CA GLN A 199 12.36 10.86 2.75
C GLN A 199 11.32 10.35 1.75
N ALA A 200 10.54 9.34 2.15
CA ALA A 200 9.42 8.84 1.36
C ALA A 200 8.37 9.93 1.10
N LEU A 201 8.00 10.70 2.13
CA LEU A 201 7.08 11.83 2.00
C LEU A 201 7.67 12.98 1.17
N GLU A 202 8.94 13.33 1.39
CA GLU A 202 9.63 14.35 0.60
C GLU A 202 9.66 13.98 -0.88
N ARG A 203 9.87 12.70 -1.21
CA ARG A 203 9.78 12.21 -2.58
C ARG A 203 8.37 12.31 -3.14
N ALA A 204 7.35 11.97 -2.36
CA ALA A 204 5.95 12.11 -2.76
C ALA A 204 5.57 13.58 -3.02
N PHE A 205 6.05 14.53 -2.20
CA PHE A 205 5.77 15.96 -2.36
C PHE A 205 6.40 16.59 -3.61
N GLN A 206 7.42 15.94 -4.20
CA GLN A 206 8.02 16.37 -5.46
C GLN A 206 7.15 16.00 -6.67
N VAL A 207 6.17 15.11 -6.51
CA VAL A 207 5.27 14.73 -7.59
C VAL A 207 4.23 15.85 -7.76
N PRO A 208 4.09 16.42 -8.96
CA PRO A 208 3.13 17.50 -9.19
C PRO A 208 1.69 16.99 -9.07
N ASP A 209 0.78 17.90 -8.73
CA ASP A 209 -0.68 17.71 -8.73
C ASP A 209 -1.23 16.62 -7.80
N VAL A 210 -0.43 16.08 -6.87
CA VAL A 210 -0.93 15.17 -5.84
C VAL A 210 -1.95 15.90 -4.95
N GLU A 211 -3.11 15.29 -4.73
CA GLU A 211 -4.15 15.78 -3.81
C GLU A 211 -4.12 15.01 -2.49
N VAL A 212 -3.91 13.69 -2.58
CA VAL A 212 -3.89 12.79 -1.42
C VAL A 212 -2.67 11.88 -1.45
N ILE A 213 -2.04 11.75 -0.28
CA ILE A 213 -1.06 10.70 0.00
C ILE A 213 -1.68 9.65 0.91
N LEU A 214 -1.55 8.38 0.52
CA LEU A 214 -1.90 7.23 1.36
C LEU A 214 -0.62 6.63 1.94
N LEU A 215 -0.28 7.00 3.17
CA LEU A 215 0.90 6.50 3.88
C LEU A 215 0.55 5.24 4.67
N HIS A 216 1.13 4.12 4.28
CA HIS A 216 1.04 2.85 5.01
C HIS A 216 2.37 2.54 5.71
N THR A 217 2.30 2.11 6.97
CA THR A 217 3.47 1.63 7.72
C THR A 217 3.11 0.64 8.83
N ASP A 218 4.01 -0.30 9.10
CA ASP A 218 3.96 -1.17 10.28
C ASP A 218 4.92 -0.74 11.38
N GLY A 219 5.57 0.42 11.23
CA GLY A 219 6.61 0.88 12.14
C GLY A 219 6.67 2.36 12.41
N VAL A 220 7.72 2.70 13.15
CA VAL A 220 8.03 4.07 13.56
C VAL A 220 9.14 4.63 12.69
N ALA A 221 9.08 5.92 12.38
CA ALA A 221 10.17 6.59 11.71
C ALA A 221 11.46 6.39 12.52
N ASN A 222 12.53 5.91 11.88
CA ASN A 222 13.80 5.63 12.54
C ASN A 222 15.02 6.02 11.70
N VAL A 223 14.82 6.62 10.52
CA VAL A 223 15.86 7.20 9.67
C VAL A 223 15.46 8.63 9.29
N ILE A 224 16.37 9.60 9.52
CA ILE A 224 16.22 11.02 9.20
C ILE A 224 17.54 11.51 8.60
N ASP A 225 17.49 12.22 7.47
CA ASP A 225 18.66 12.77 6.76
C ASP A 225 19.81 11.75 6.60
N ASP A 226 19.49 10.55 6.10
CA ASP A 226 20.42 9.42 5.91
C ASP A 226 21.12 8.94 7.20
N TYR A 227 20.63 9.39 8.36
CA TYR A 227 21.13 9.00 9.66
C TYR A 227 20.09 8.18 10.39
N CYS A 228 20.50 6.99 10.81
CA CYS A 228 19.70 6.19 11.72
C CYS A 228 19.99 6.67 13.14
N TYR A 229 18.99 7.31 13.75
CA TYR A 229 19.11 7.85 15.10
C TYR A 229 18.98 6.72 16.13
N CYS A 230 20.01 5.88 16.25
CA CYS A 230 20.19 5.00 17.40
C CYS A 230 21.66 4.61 17.56
N ASP A 231 22.27 5.04 18.66
CA ASP A 231 23.60 4.59 19.06
C ASP A 231 23.61 3.08 19.30
N ASN A 232 24.50 2.38 18.57
CA ASN A 232 24.92 0.99 18.77
C ASN A 232 24.02 -0.14 18.21
N GLY A 233 23.39 0.09 17.05
CA GLY A 233 23.31 -0.97 16.04
C GLY A 233 21.96 -1.66 15.83
N TRP A 234 20.88 -1.31 16.52
CA TRP A 234 19.53 -1.81 16.19
C TRP A 234 18.48 -0.71 16.39
N CYS A 235 17.98 -0.17 15.28
CA CYS A 235 16.91 0.81 15.23
C CYS A 235 15.57 0.23 15.69
N GLY A 236 14.77 1.06 16.37
CA GLY A 236 13.36 0.77 16.65
C GLY A 236 13.00 0.40 18.09
N LYS A 237 13.95 0.20 19.02
CA LYS A 237 13.60 -0.21 20.41
C LYS A 237 13.83 0.83 21.50
N ARG A 238 14.37 2.01 21.19
CA ARG A 238 14.50 3.11 22.16
C ARG A 238 13.39 4.13 21.95
N PRO A 239 12.46 4.29 22.90
CA PRO A 239 11.34 5.22 22.77
C PRO A 239 11.79 6.66 22.45
N THR A 240 12.85 7.15 23.08
CA THR A 240 13.34 8.53 22.88
C THR A 240 13.82 8.82 21.46
N CYS A 241 14.51 7.85 20.83
CA CYS A 241 14.97 7.97 19.45
C CYS A 241 13.81 7.96 18.45
N ASN A 242 12.87 7.03 18.64
CA ASN A 242 11.70 6.92 17.77
C ASN A 242 10.81 8.17 17.89
N GLN A 243 10.62 8.68 19.10
CA GLN A 243 9.88 9.92 19.34
C GLN A 243 10.52 11.09 18.58
N TYR A 244 11.85 11.26 18.70
CA TYR A 244 12.57 12.30 17.96
C TYR A 244 12.38 12.19 16.44
N CYS A 245 12.55 11.00 15.86
CA CYS A 245 12.38 10.80 14.42
C CYS A 245 10.95 11.06 13.94
N CYS A 246 9.95 10.60 14.70
CA CYS A 246 8.54 10.89 14.43
C CYS A 246 8.23 12.40 14.51
N ASP A 247 8.75 13.08 15.53
CA ASP A 247 8.56 14.52 15.71
C ASP A 247 9.19 15.32 14.56
N VAL A 248 10.44 15.01 14.18
CA VAL A 248 11.12 15.67 13.06
C VAL A 248 10.39 15.40 11.74
N THR A 249 9.96 14.16 11.51
CA THR A 249 9.18 13.79 10.31
C THR A 249 7.92 14.63 10.23
N ARG A 250 7.14 14.70 11.31
CA ARG A 250 5.90 15.49 11.36
C ARG A 250 6.18 16.99 11.15
N GLN A 251 7.14 17.55 11.88
CA GLN A 251 7.51 18.97 11.82
C GLN A 251 7.93 19.41 10.42
N ARG A 252 8.56 18.53 9.62
CA ARG A 252 8.96 18.82 8.24
C ARG A 252 7.86 18.53 7.21
N ALA A 253 7.15 17.41 7.36
CA ALA A 253 6.15 16.99 6.37
C ALA A 253 4.88 17.86 6.40
N VAL A 254 4.38 18.22 7.59
CA VAL A 254 3.11 18.94 7.74
C VAL A 254 3.11 20.32 7.04
N PRO A 255 4.13 21.18 7.21
CA PRO A 255 4.17 22.47 6.50
C PRO A 255 4.18 22.31 4.98
N ILE A 256 4.90 21.32 4.46
CA ILE A 256 4.98 21.05 3.01
C ILE A 256 3.62 20.58 2.48
N ALA A 257 2.98 19.64 3.17
CA ALA A 257 1.66 19.13 2.81
C ALA A 257 0.62 20.26 2.79
N LYS A 258 0.59 21.11 3.84
CA LYS A 258 -0.30 22.28 3.90
C LYS A 258 -0.05 23.28 2.78
N ALA A 259 1.22 23.61 2.51
CA ALA A 259 1.59 24.55 1.45
C ALA A 259 1.18 24.06 0.06
N LYS A 260 1.10 22.74 -0.13
CA LYS A 260 0.68 22.09 -1.38
C LYS A 260 -0.80 21.67 -1.40
N ASN A 261 -1.55 21.92 -0.34
CA ASN A 261 -2.93 21.45 -0.16
C ASN A 261 -3.07 19.91 -0.31
N ILE A 262 -2.08 19.16 0.19
CA ILE A 262 -2.06 17.70 0.18
C ILE A 262 -2.61 17.17 1.51
N LYS A 263 -3.56 16.25 1.46
CA LYS A 263 -4.02 15.49 2.64
C LYS A 263 -3.24 14.20 2.76
N ILE A 264 -2.83 13.83 3.98
CA ILE A 264 -2.14 12.56 4.23
C ILE A 264 -3.07 11.66 5.05
N HIS A 265 -3.57 10.59 4.43
CA HIS A 265 -4.23 9.52 5.16
C HIS A 265 -3.18 8.51 5.60
N THR A 266 -3.27 8.02 6.83
CA THR A 266 -2.26 7.14 7.41
C THR A 266 -2.88 5.80 7.82
N PHE A 267 -2.15 4.72 7.56
CA PHE A 267 -2.59 3.34 7.80
C PHE A 267 -1.53 2.64 8.65
N GLY A 268 -1.80 2.50 9.95
CA GLY A 268 -0.90 1.87 10.91
C GLY A 268 -1.18 0.37 11.04
N HIS A 269 -0.27 -0.46 10.54
CA HIS A 269 -0.49 -1.90 10.37
C HIS A 269 0.18 -2.71 11.48
N ALA A 270 -0.63 -3.24 12.40
CA ALA A 270 -0.18 -4.14 13.46
C ALA A 270 1.11 -3.65 14.16
N LEU A 271 1.21 -2.36 14.50
CA LEU A 271 2.39 -1.74 15.12
C LEU A 271 2.84 -2.50 16.39
N SER A 272 1.88 -3.00 17.17
CA SER A 272 2.14 -3.74 18.41
C SER A 272 2.66 -5.17 18.21
N SER A 273 2.67 -5.71 16.98
CA SER A 273 3.18 -7.07 16.74
C SER A 273 4.71 -7.13 16.63
N PHE A 274 5.36 -6.00 16.31
CA PHE A 274 6.81 -5.92 16.18
C PHE A 274 7.46 -5.06 17.28
N TYR A 275 6.78 -4.00 17.73
CA TYR A 275 7.34 -3.03 18.66
C TYR A 275 6.88 -3.26 20.11
N PRO A 276 7.75 -2.96 21.10
CA PRO A 276 7.31 -2.86 22.50
C PRO A 276 6.15 -1.84 22.63
N PRO A 277 5.27 -1.98 23.63
CA PRO A 277 4.07 -1.14 23.77
C PRO A 277 4.33 0.36 23.68
N ASP A 278 5.37 0.86 24.37
CA ASP A 278 5.71 2.28 24.36
C ASP A 278 6.12 2.79 22.97
N THR A 279 6.89 1.99 22.22
CA THR A 279 7.26 2.34 20.85
C THR A 279 6.06 2.27 19.90
N ALA A 280 5.21 1.25 20.04
CA ALA A 280 3.99 1.14 19.23
C ALA A 280 3.07 2.35 19.45
N ALA A 281 2.94 2.80 20.71
CA ALA A 281 2.18 4.00 21.06
C ALA A 281 2.75 5.27 20.43
N ILE A 282 4.08 5.42 20.37
CA ILE A 282 4.75 6.54 19.67
C ILE A 282 4.40 6.53 18.18
N GLY A 283 4.48 5.37 17.54
CA GLY A 283 4.12 5.22 16.12
C GLY A 283 2.67 5.57 15.84
N GLU A 284 1.76 5.03 16.63
CA GLU A 284 0.33 5.29 16.49
C GLU A 284 0.00 6.77 16.73
N ALA A 285 0.59 7.39 17.75
CA ALA A 285 0.42 8.81 18.03
C ALA A 285 0.94 9.69 16.88
N PHE A 286 2.12 9.36 16.34
CA PHE A 286 2.69 10.04 15.18
C PHE A 286 1.77 9.99 13.96
N LEU A 287 1.27 8.81 13.58
CA LEU A 287 0.39 8.66 12.41
C LEU A 287 -0.92 9.43 12.60
N LYS A 288 -1.54 9.34 13.78
CA LYS A 288 -2.74 10.12 14.12
C LYS A 288 -2.52 11.62 13.99
N GLN A 289 -1.42 12.13 14.55
CA GLN A 289 -1.09 13.55 14.48
C GLN A 289 -0.80 14.00 13.05
N LEU A 290 -0.01 13.24 12.29
CA LEU A 290 0.31 13.56 10.89
C LEU A 290 -0.96 13.63 10.02
N ALA A 291 -1.86 12.66 10.15
CA ALA A 291 -3.12 12.66 9.41
C ALA A 291 -4.00 13.85 9.82
N ALA A 292 -4.25 14.02 11.13
CA ALA A 292 -5.10 15.10 11.63
C ALA A 292 -4.58 16.49 11.25
N GLU A 293 -3.27 16.73 11.33
CA GLU A 293 -2.67 18.02 11.01
C GLU A 293 -2.68 18.34 9.51
N THR A 294 -2.78 17.34 8.64
CA THR A 294 -2.88 17.51 7.17
C THR A 294 -4.31 17.39 6.64
N GLY A 295 -5.30 17.21 7.51
CA GLY A 295 -6.70 17.06 7.13
C GLY A 295 -7.04 15.71 6.50
N GLY A 296 -6.19 14.69 6.71
CA GLY A 296 -6.49 13.30 6.40
C GLY A 296 -6.98 12.52 7.62
N GLU A 297 -7.09 11.20 7.46
CA GLU A 297 -7.59 10.30 8.51
C GLU A 297 -6.57 9.21 8.85
N TYR A 298 -6.56 8.77 10.12
CA TYR A 298 -5.79 7.61 10.56
C TYR A 298 -6.69 6.37 10.61
N THR A 299 -6.20 5.29 10.01
CA THR A 299 -6.82 3.96 10.09
C THR A 299 -5.86 2.98 10.73
N LYS A 300 -6.37 2.28 11.75
CA LYS A 300 -5.67 1.13 12.32
C LYS A 300 -5.95 -0.10 11.46
N VAL A 301 -4.91 -0.70 10.94
CA VAL A 301 -4.98 -1.97 10.19
C VAL A 301 -4.51 -3.08 11.14
N ASN A 302 -5.38 -4.08 11.32
CA ASN A 302 -5.06 -5.25 12.14
C ASN A 302 -4.38 -6.33 11.29
#